data_AF-A0A396ZTJ4-F1
#
_entry.id   AF-A0A396ZTJ4-F1
#
_cell.length_a   1.000
_cell.length_b   1.000
_cell.length_c   1.000
_cell.angle_alpha   90.00
_cell.angle_beta   90.00
_cell.angle_gamma   90.00
#
_symmetry.space_group_name_H-M   'P 1'
#
loop_
_entity.id
_entity.type
_entity.pdbx_description
1 polymer ?
#
loop_
_entity_poly.entity_id
_entity_poly.type
_entity_poly.pdbx_seq_one_letter_code
_entity_poly.pdbx_strand_id
1 'polypeptide(L)'
;MCVCFVKYDNAGWIGDVFDDLSTTSDTNDHPLPAGHELRGGPCTFVLKLRLSPVVAVVDDTNPIYQRLVYVQAMEDILQGRLPLLQIEPVLRLASYAILVDSTASTDEPVPETLDEVLAWNVLEYLPAVWVDDKSENEYAQCILHQIRQALHDNPHHDTTKSPGPSVEHWQALYVDEVKKHRLFGSHFFAIRVPKLNLSKPSNSSTMNSMSSASVNNVLVSFESPAVSVLAVNGMGVHFVDASHNVLLSWEHADVVGVVVTPNHVTIQTASQGHAQSVCDNAVEVGRLLEDYAVWNKTKLNTRGSTTSAGGWLR
;
A
#
# COMPACT_ATOMS: atom_id res chain seq x y z
N MET A 1 8.54 14.15 -9.96
CA MET A 1 8.83 12.79 -9.47
C MET A 1 9.48 12.87 -8.08
N CYS A 2 8.89 12.26 -7.04
CA CYS A 2 9.50 12.15 -5.71
C CYS A 2 9.97 10.71 -5.51
N VAL A 3 11.25 10.46 -5.83
CA VAL A 3 11.92 9.18 -5.64
C VAL A 3 12.76 9.22 -4.36
N CYS A 4 12.80 8.13 -3.62
CA CYS A 4 13.68 8.01 -2.45
C CYS A 4 14.51 6.74 -2.50
N PHE A 5 15.67 6.79 -1.87
CA PHE A 5 16.41 5.60 -1.50
C PHE A 5 15.81 5.05 -0.22
N VAL A 6 15.29 3.82 -0.29
CA VAL A 6 14.83 3.10 0.88
C VAL A 6 15.94 2.13 1.29
N LYS A 7 16.31 2.15 2.57
CA LYS A 7 17.18 1.11 3.14
C LYS A 7 16.39 -0.19 3.11
N TYR A 8 16.94 -1.22 2.47
CA TYR A 8 16.22 -2.48 2.21
C TYR A 8 15.66 -3.14 3.47
N ASP A 9 16.23 -2.85 4.64
CA ASP A 9 15.82 -3.40 5.94
C ASP A 9 14.54 -2.76 6.54
N ASN A 10 14.01 -1.65 5.99
CA ASN A 10 12.96 -0.84 6.64
C ASN A 10 11.65 -0.65 5.86
N ALA A 11 11.51 -1.16 4.63
CA ALA A 11 10.23 -1.17 3.91
C ALA A 11 9.58 -2.53 4.05
N GLY A 12 9.10 -2.80 5.26
CA GLY A 12 8.49 -4.06 5.63
C GLY A 12 7.31 -4.40 4.72
N TRP A 13 7.32 -5.63 4.24
CA TRP A 13 6.13 -6.33 3.78
C TRP A 13 5.04 -6.22 4.87
N ILE A 14 3.77 -6.19 4.49
CA ILE A 14 2.69 -6.16 5.50
C ILE A 14 2.79 -7.38 6.44
N GLY A 15 3.28 -8.53 5.94
CA GLY A 15 3.56 -9.68 6.78
C GLY A 15 4.83 -9.56 7.64
N ASP A 16 5.87 -8.80 7.23
CA ASP A 16 7.04 -8.53 8.10
C ASP A 16 6.56 -7.75 9.34
N VAL A 17 5.62 -6.82 9.14
CA VAL A 17 4.97 -6.08 10.23
C VAL A 17 4.20 -7.02 11.17
N PHE A 18 3.58 -8.07 10.65
CA PHE A 18 2.89 -9.08 11.45
C PHE A 18 3.84 -10.03 12.18
N ASP A 19 4.93 -10.43 11.53
CA ASP A 19 5.96 -11.27 12.12
C ASP A 19 6.67 -10.53 13.27
N ASP A 20 6.95 -9.24 13.12
CA ASP A 20 7.47 -8.36 14.19
C ASP A 20 6.48 -8.17 15.35
N LEU A 21 5.18 -8.11 15.07
CA LEU A 21 4.14 -8.04 16.11
C LEU A 21 3.97 -9.37 16.87
N SER A 22 4.25 -10.51 16.23
CA SER A 22 4.16 -11.83 16.86
C SER A 22 5.28 -12.10 17.87
N THR A 23 6.49 -11.61 17.59
CA THR A 23 7.70 -11.80 18.43
C THR A 23 7.74 -10.90 19.66
N THR A 24 6.95 -9.83 19.70
CA THR A 24 6.89 -8.89 20.84
C THR A 24 5.85 -9.25 21.90
N SER A 25 5.17 -10.40 21.75
CA SER A 25 4.10 -10.83 22.67
C SER A 25 4.60 -11.49 23.97
N ASP A 26 5.86 -11.89 24.05
CA ASP A 26 6.48 -12.52 25.24
C ASP A 26 7.77 -11.82 25.63
N THR A 27 7.72 -10.75 26.43
CA THR A 27 8.81 -10.42 27.38
C THR A 27 8.33 -9.42 28.43
N ASN A 28 7.98 -9.97 29.60
CA ASN A 28 8.07 -9.23 30.87
C ASN A 28 9.55 -9.07 31.25
N ASP A 29 9.91 -7.86 31.66
CA ASP A 29 10.96 -7.50 32.63
C ASP A 29 12.23 -8.37 32.70
N HIS A 30 13.17 -8.19 31.77
CA HIS A 30 14.60 -8.33 32.08
C HIS A 30 15.47 -7.44 31.18
N PRO A 31 16.45 -6.68 31.72
CA PRO A 31 17.38 -5.92 30.90
C PRO A 31 18.32 -6.88 30.16
N LEU A 32 18.35 -6.76 28.83
CA LEU A 32 19.27 -7.51 27.96
C LEU A 32 20.73 -7.18 28.31
N PRO A 33 21.64 -8.17 28.35
CA PRO A 33 23.04 -7.93 28.63
C PRO A 33 23.68 -7.14 27.48
N ALA A 34 24.44 -6.10 27.85
CA ALA A 34 25.22 -5.31 26.92
C ALA A 34 26.29 -6.18 26.24
N GLY A 35 26.23 -6.27 24.91
CA GLY A 35 27.30 -6.87 24.11
C GLY A 35 26.84 -7.74 22.96
N HIS A 36 26.11 -7.18 21.99
CA HIS A 36 26.13 -7.68 20.63
C HIS A 36 26.46 -6.50 19.72
N GLU A 37 27.74 -6.35 19.38
CA GLU A 37 28.16 -5.52 18.27
C GLU A 37 27.49 -6.08 17.01
N LEU A 38 26.45 -5.39 16.52
CA LEU A 38 25.86 -5.62 15.22
C LEU A 38 26.94 -5.32 14.18
N ARG A 39 27.72 -6.36 13.81
CA ARG A 39 28.55 -6.33 12.61
C ARG A 39 27.62 -6.03 11.43
N GLY A 40 27.63 -4.78 10.98
CA GLY A 40 26.78 -4.30 9.90
C GLY A 40 27.00 -5.13 8.64
N GLY A 41 25.99 -5.91 8.27
CA GLY A 41 25.94 -6.57 6.97
C GLY A 41 25.95 -5.56 5.82
N PRO A 42 26.08 -6.02 4.56
CA PRO A 42 26.05 -5.15 3.40
C PRO A 42 24.73 -4.37 3.36
N CYS A 43 24.83 -3.04 3.45
CA CYS A 43 23.67 -2.15 3.33
C CYS A 43 23.35 -1.96 1.85
N THR A 44 22.10 -2.25 1.45
CA THR A 44 21.62 -2.04 0.08
C THR A 44 20.57 -0.94 0.07
N PHE A 45 20.69 -0.03 -0.90
CA PHE A 45 19.72 1.03 -1.13
C PHE A 45 18.96 0.74 -2.42
N VAL A 46 17.63 0.76 -2.35
CA VAL A 46 16.76 0.57 -3.51
C VAL A 46 16.02 1.86 -3.81
N LEU A 47 16.02 2.26 -5.07
CA LEU A 47 15.23 3.38 -5.55
C LEU A 47 13.77 2.92 -5.67
N LYS A 48 12.87 3.53 -4.90
CA LYS A 48 11.42 3.29 -5.01
C LYS A 48 10.66 4.59 -5.19
N LEU A 49 9.52 4.51 -5.88
CA LEU A 49 8.52 5.56 -5.89
C LEU A 49 7.92 5.64 -4.49
N ARG A 50 8.18 6.76 -3.82
CA ARG A 50 7.76 6.97 -2.42
C ARG A 50 6.31 7.39 -2.33
N LEU A 51 5.87 8.26 -3.22
CA LEU A 51 4.51 8.80 -3.22
C LEU A 51 3.79 8.30 -4.45
N SER A 52 2.65 7.63 -4.24
CA SER A 52 1.73 7.20 -5.29
C SER A 52 0.44 8.02 -5.23
N PRO A 53 0.39 9.21 -5.86
CA PRO A 53 -0.80 10.08 -5.81
C PRO A 53 -1.94 9.55 -6.70
N VAL A 54 -3.18 9.80 -6.29
CA VAL A 54 -4.39 9.37 -7.02
C VAL A 54 -4.65 10.22 -8.28
N VAL A 55 -4.23 11.47 -8.25
CA VAL A 55 -4.43 12.42 -9.37
C VAL A 55 -3.25 12.37 -10.31
N ALA A 56 -3.55 12.43 -11.61
CA ALA A 56 -2.54 12.40 -12.65
C ALA A 56 -1.43 13.44 -12.41
N VAL A 57 -0.18 12.98 -12.46
CA VAL A 57 1.01 13.81 -12.28
C VAL A 57 1.43 14.37 -13.65
N VAL A 58 2.14 15.49 -13.67
CA VAL A 58 2.76 16.03 -14.90
C VAL A 58 3.66 14.96 -15.57
N ASP A 59 4.20 14.06 -14.76
CA ASP A 59 5.07 12.96 -15.18
C ASP A 59 4.30 11.72 -15.68
N ASP A 60 2.96 11.70 -15.66
CA ASP A 60 2.18 10.54 -16.14
C ASP A 60 2.30 10.31 -17.64
N THR A 61 2.88 11.26 -18.37
CA THR A 61 3.23 11.12 -19.80
C THR A 61 4.69 10.69 -20.01
N ASN A 62 5.48 10.57 -18.94
CA ASN A 62 6.87 10.16 -19.01
C ASN A 62 6.97 8.62 -19.07
N PRO A 63 7.48 8.02 -20.16
CA PRO A 63 7.53 6.58 -20.32
C PRO A 63 8.44 5.88 -19.30
N ILE A 64 9.50 6.54 -18.84
CA ILE A 64 10.38 5.99 -17.79
C ILE A 64 9.63 5.91 -16.47
N TYR A 65 8.86 6.95 -16.12
CA TYR A 65 8.04 6.93 -14.91
C TYR A 65 6.98 5.83 -14.97
N GLN A 66 6.26 5.71 -16.08
CA GLN A 66 5.25 4.66 -16.28
C GLN A 66 5.86 3.25 -16.12
N ARG A 67 7.03 3.01 -16.72
CA ARG A 67 7.74 1.74 -16.55
C ARG A 67 8.15 1.48 -15.10
N LEU A 68 8.64 2.49 -14.38
CA LEU A 68 8.99 2.36 -12.97
C LEU A 68 7.76 2.05 -12.09
N VAL A 69 6.62 2.70 -12.36
CA VAL A 69 5.35 2.41 -11.67
C VAL A 69 4.93 0.97 -11.92
N TYR A 70 4.99 0.51 -13.16
CA TYR A 70 4.67 -0.87 -13.53
C TYR A 70 5.58 -1.89 -12.84
N VAL A 71 6.90 -1.70 -12.90
CA VAL A 71 7.87 -2.64 -12.30
C VAL A 71 7.68 -2.71 -10.79
N GLN A 72 7.51 -1.56 -10.12
CA GLN A 72 7.28 -1.55 -8.68
C GLN A 72 5.94 -2.20 -8.32
N ALA A 73 4.87 -1.96 -9.08
CA ALA A 73 3.58 -2.60 -8.86
C ALA A 73 3.68 -4.13 -9.02
N MET A 74 4.38 -4.61 -10.06
CA MET A 74 4.59 -6.04 -10.28
C MET A 74 5.38 -6.69 -9.14
N GLU A 75 6.45 -6.04 -8.68
CA GLU A 75 7.23 -6.50 -7.52
C GLU A 75 6.36 -6.58 -6.26
N ASP A 76 5.56 -5.54 -5.99
CA ASP A 76 4.70 -5.47 -4.81
C ASP A 76 3.60 -6.54 -4.83
N ILE A 77 3.11 -6.93 -6.01
CA ILE A 77 2.11 -7.99 -6.19
C ILE A 77 2.76 -9.38 -6.02
N LEU A 78 3.84 -9.67 -6.74
CA LEU A 78 4.49 -10.99 -6.71
C LEU A 78 5.05 -11.34 -5.32
N GLN A 79 5.61 -10.34 -4.62
CA GLN A 79 6.08 -10.51 -3.25
C GLN A 79 4.96 -10.45 -2.20
N GLY A 80 3.70 -10.28 -2.62
CA GLY A 80 2.55 -10.23 -1.72
C GLY A 80 2.53 -9.01 -0.79
N ARG A 81 3.26 -7.93 -1.11
CA ARG A 81 3.21 -6.65 -0.35
C ARG A 81 1.87 -5.96 -0.50
N LEU A 82 1.16 -6.20 -1.60
CA LEU A 82 -0.23 -5.81 -1.77
C LEU A 82 -1.13 -7.06 -1.71
N PRO A 83 -1.92 -7.24 -0.64
CA PRO A 83 -2.73 -8.45 -0.47
C PRO A 83 -3.92 -8.44 -1.42
N LEU A 84 -3.93 -9.34 -2.41
CA LEU A 84 -5.07 -9.53 -3.32
C LEU A 84 -6.02 -10.58 -2.72
N LEU A 85 -7.20 -10.14 -2.27
CA LEU A 85 -8.19 -11.00 -1.61
C LEU A 85 -9.11 -11.76 -2.57
N GLN A 86 -9.11 -11.38 -3.85
CA GLN A 86 -9.93 -11.98 -4.90
C GLN A 86 -9.03 -12.54 -6.00
N ILE A 87 -9.45 -13.65 -6.60
CA ILE A 87 -8.67 -14.32 -7.64
C ILE A 87 -8.77 -13.61 -8.99
N GLU A 88 -9.88 -12.95 -9.29
CA GLU A 88 -10.12 -12.33 -10.59
C GLU A 88 -9.08 -11.23 -10.93
N PRO A 89 -8.73 -10.31 -10.01
CA PRO A 89 -7.62 -9.39 -10.24
C PRO A 89 -6.27 -10.09 -10.44
N VAL A 90 -6.00 -11.17 -9.71
CA VAL A 90 -4.74 -11.94 -9.84
C VAL A 90 -4.59 -12.47 -11.27
N LEU A 91 -5.64 -13.08 -11.80
CA LEU A 91 -5.66 -13.65 -13.15
C LEU A 91 -5.51 -12.56 -14.23
N ARG A 92 -6.17 -11.40 -14.06
CA ARG A 92 -6.03 -10.25 -14.98
C ARG A 92 -4.61 -9.69 -14.96
N LEU A 93 -4.00 -9.55 -13.78
CA LEU A 93 -2.63 -9.05 -13.65
C LEU A 93 -1.64 -10.02 -14.30
N ALA A 94 -1.79 -11.33 -14.07
CA ALA A 94 -0.97 -12.35 -14.73
C ALA A 94 -1.11 -12.30 -16.25
N SER A 95 -2.34 -12.17 -16.78
CA SER A 95 -2.53 -12.07 -18.23
C SER A 95 -1.92 -10.81 -18.82
N TYR A 96 -2.02 -9.66 -18.15
CA TYR A 96 -1.37 -8.42 -18.60
C TYR A 96 0.16 -8.52 -18.54
N ALA A 97 0.73 -9.18 -17.53
CA ALA A 97 2.18 -9.37 -17.45
C ALA A 97 2.71 -10.25 -18.58
N ILE A 98 2.04 -11.36 -18.89
CA ILE A 98 2.38 -12.20 -20.05
C ILE A 98 2.26 -11.39 -21.35
N LEU A 99 1.20 -10.59 -21.51
CA LEU A 99 1.03 -9.73 -22.69
C LEU A 99 2.13 -8.66 -22.81
N VAL A 100 2.61 -8.11 -21.69
CA VAL A 100 3.76 -7.19 -21.68
C VAL A 100 5.01 -7.90 -22.21
N ASP A 101 5.32 -9.08 -21.69
CA ASP A 101 6.54 -9.81 -22.05
C ASP A 101 6.48 -10.34 -23.48
N SER A 102 5.35 -10.91 -23.90
CA SER A 102 5.15 -11.40 -25.28
C SER A 102 5.18 -10.27 -26.31
N THR A 103 4.74 -9.06 -25.95
CA THR A 103 4.80 -7.89 -26.84
C THR A 103 6.21 -7.29 -26.88
N ALA A 104 6.99 -7.44 -25.81
CA ALA A 104 8.37 -6.98 -25.74
C ALA A 104 9.36 -7.94 -26.43
N SER A 105 9.02 -9.23 -26.49
CA SER A 105 9.82 -10.28 -27.12
C SER A 105 9.57 -10.35 -28.63
N THR A 106 10.63 -10.60 -29.41
CA THR A 106 10.51 -10.93 -30.84
C THR A 106 10.31 -12.42 -31.09
N ASP A 107 10.65 -13.24 -30.10
CA ASP A 107 10.79 -14.70 -30.25
C ASP A 107 9.65 -15.45 -29.55
N GLU A 108 8.91 -14.80 -28.66
CA GLU A 108 7.82 -15.38 -27.88
C GLU A 108 6.50 -14.65 -28.20
N PRO A 109 5.68 -15.16 -29.13
CA PRO A 109 4.44 -14.53 -29.50
C PRO A 109 3.40 -14.60 -28.37
N VAL A 110 2.35 -13.79 -28.50
CA VAL A 110 1.17 -13.84 -27.61
C VAL A 110 0.59 -15.27 -27.65
N PRO A 111 0.41 -15.94 -26.50
CA PRO A 111 -0.06 -17.32 -26.48
C PRO A 111 -1.56 -17.39 -26.84
N GLU A 112 -1.91 -18.30 -27.75
CA GLU A 112 -3.28 -18.51 -28.24
C GLU A 112 -3.87 -19.84 -27.75
N THR A 113 -3.01 -20.77 -27.33
CA THR A 113 -3.37 -22.12 -26.87
C THR A 113 -2.97 -22.36 -25.42
N LEU A 114 -3.53 -23.41 -24.83
CA LEU A 114 -3.22 -23.78 -23.44
C LEU A 114 -1.75 -24.19 -23.26
N ASP A 115 -1.23 -24.98 -24.21
CA ASP A 115 0.15 -25.47 -24.15
C ASP A 115 1.17 -24.31 -24.26
N GLU A 116 0.85 -23.29 -25.08
CA GLU A 116 1.68 -22.09 -25.17
C GLU A 116 1.65 -21.30 -23.86
N VAL A 117 0.49 -21.14 -23.22
CA VAL A 117 0.41 -20.48 -21.90
C VAL A 117 1.20 -21.25 -20.85
N LEU A 118 1.17 -22.59 -20.86
CA LEU A 118 1.98 -23.40 -19.95
C LEU A 118 3.50 -23.23 -20.21
N ALA A 119 3.91 -23.01 -21.45
CA ALA A 119 5.31 -22.75 -21.78
C ALA A 119 5.84 -21.43 -21.17
N TRP A 120 4.96 -20.49 -20.84
CA TRP A 120 5.29 -19.25 -20.13
C TRP A 120 5.49 -19.43 -18.61
N ASN A 121 5.38 -20.65 -18.06
CA ASN A 121 5.50 -20.93 -16.63
C ASN A 121 4.62 -19.98 -15.78
N VAL A 122 3.30 -20.10 -15.95
CA VAL A 122 2.32 -19.14 -15.39
C VAL A 122 2.44 -18.88 -13.90
N LEU A 123 3.01 -19.81 -13.14
CA LEU A 123 3.18 -19.68 -11.69
C LEU A 123 4.15 -18.54 -11.33
N GLU A 124 5.09 -18.17 -12.20
CA GLU A 124 6.01 -17.03 -11.98
C GLU A 124 5.30 -15.67 -12.01
N TYR A 125 4.12 -15.62 -12.63
CA TYR A 125 3.29 -14.42 -12.74
C TYR A 125 2.24 -14.30 -11.63
N LEU A 126 2.20 -15.26 -10.70
CA LEU A 126 1.25 -15.30 -9.59
C LEU A 126 1.94 -14.92 -8.27
N PRO A 127 1.25 -14.21 -7.35
CA PRO A 127 1.74 -14.05 -5.99
C PRO A 127 1.86 -15.41 -5.29
N ALA A 128 2.89 -15.57 -4.46
CA ALA A 128 3.19 -16.84 -3.78
C ALA A 128 1.97 -17.43 -3.03
N VAL A 129 1.14 -16.59 -2.41
CA VAL A 129 -0.06 -17.02 -1.66
C VAL A 129 -1.13 -17.71 -2.53
N TRP A 130 -1.07 -17.54 -3.85
CA TRP A 130 -2.01 -18.13 -4.80
C TRP A 130 -1.45 -19.36 -5.51
N VAL A 131 -0.14 -19.64 -5.45
CA VAL A 131 0.49 -20.71 -6.25
C VAL A 131 -0.12 -22.09 -5.93
N ASP A 132 -0.48 -22.35 -4.68
CA ASP A 132 -0.99 -23.64 -4.22
C ASP A 132 -2.53 -23.77 -4.24
N ASP A 133 -3.28 -22.72 -4.63
CA ASP A 133 -4.76 -22.72 -4.58
C ASP A 133 -5.40 -23.56 -5.71
N LYS A 134 -4.75 -23.64 -6.88
CA LYS A 134 -5.18 -24.46 -8.03
C LYS A 134 -4.00 -25.09 -8.73
N SER A 135 -4.26 -26.06 -9.60
CA SER A 135 -3.20 -26.61 -10.46
C SER A 135 -2.74 -25.59 -11.51
N GLU A 136 -1.49 -25.70 -11.95
CA GLU A 136 -0.94 -24.86 -13.03
C GLU A 136 -1.80 -24.90 -14.30
N ASN A 137 -2.32 -26.08 -14.66
CA ASN A 137 -3.20 -26.24 -15.81
C ASN A 137 -4.53 -25.46 -15.67
N GLU A 138 -5.12 -25.44 -14.47
CA GLU A 138 -6.33 -24.62 -14.22
C GLU A 138 -6.01 -23.13 -14.30
N TYR A 139 -4.87 -22.69 -13.74
CA TYR A 139 -4.40 -21.32 -13.90
C TYR A 139 -4.20 -20.94 -15.36
N ALA A 140 -3.51 -21.78 -16.13
CA ALA A 140 -3.25 -21.54 -17.53
C ALA A 140 -4.54 -21.42 -18.35
N GLN A 141 -5.56 -22.23 -18.06
CA GLN A 141 -6.88 -22.11 -18.71
C GLN A 141 -7.56 -20.78 -18.38
N CYS A 142 -7.56 -20.38 -17.10
CA CYS A 142 -8.14 -19.12 -16.67
C CYS A 142 -7.39 -17.90 -17.26
N ILE A 143 -6.06 -17.95 -17.26
CA ILE A 143 -5.20 -16.90 -17.82
C ILE A 143 -5.40 -16.80 -19.33
N LEU A 144 -5.45 -17.91 -20.06
CA LEU A 144 -5.75 -17.90 -21.49
C LEU A 144 -7.10 -17.24 -21.79
N HIS A 145 -8.11 -17.48 -20.95
CA HIS A 145 -9.39 -16.81 -21.08
C HIS A 145 -9.26 -15.29 -20.87
N GLN A 146 -8.51 -14.85 -19.86
CA GLN A 146 -8.26 -13.42 -19.61
C GLN A 146 -7.45 -12.76 -20.73
N ILE A 147 -6.45 -13.46 -21.30
CA ILE A 147 -5.68 -12.98 -22.46
C ILE A 147 -6.61 -12.74 -23.65
N ARG A 148 -7.46 -13.72 -23.99
CA ARG A 148 -8.43 -13.60 -25.08
C ARG A 148 -9.42 -12.46 -24.85
N GLN A 149 -9.89 -12.30 -23.63
CA GLN A 149 -10.77 -11.19 -23.26
C GLN A 149 -10.07 -9.84 -23.41
N ALA A 150 -8.84 -9.70 -22.90
CA ALA A 150 -8.07 -8.47 -22.98
C ALA A 150 -7.80 -8.03 -24.43
N LEU A 151 -7.47 -8.97 -25.31
CA LEU A 151 -7.27 -8.73 -26.75
C LEU A 151 -8.58 -8.36 -27.46
N HIS A 152 -9.69 -8.97 -27.07
CA HIS A 152 -11.01 -8.63 -27.61
C HIS A 152 -11.44 -7.22 -27.20
N ASP A 153 -11.23 -6.84 -25.95
CA ASP A 153 -11.61 -5.54 -25.39
C ASP A 153 -10.69 -4.40 -25.87
N ASN A 154 -9.49 -4.74 -26.34
CA ASN A 154 -8.50 -3.82 -26.90
C ASN A 154 -8.15 -4.23 -28.34
N PRO A 155 -9.11 -4.17 -29.28
CA PRO A 155 -8.93 -4.70 -30.61
C PRO A 155 -7.91 -3.87 -31.39
N HIS A 156 -7.23 -4.54 -32.34
CA HIS A 156 -6.39 -3.87 -33.31
C HIS A 156 -7.19 -2.80 -34.08
N HIS A 157 -6.84 -1.53 -33.92
CA HIS A 157 -7.31 -0.51 -34.85
C HIS A 157 -6.57 -0.72 -36.19
N ASP A 158 -7.29 -1.33 -37.14
CA ASP A 158 -6.96 -1.43 -38.57
C ASP A 158 -5.95 -2.55 -38.96
N THR A 159 -6.48 -3.62 -39.57
CA THR A 159 -5.81 -4.87 -39.97
C THR A 159 -4.79 -4.73 -41.10
N THR A 160 -4.37 -3.52 -41.44
CA THR A 160 -3.41 -3.31 -42.53
C THR A 160 -2.14 -2.54 -42.16
N LYS A 161 -2.09 -1.78 -41.04
CA LYS A 161 -0.91 -0.92 -40.75
C LYS A 161 -0.58 -0.61 -39.29
N SER A 162 -1.39 -0.95 -38.30
CA SER A 162 -1.00 -0.71 -36.89
C SER A 162 -0.41 -1.98 -36.27
N PRO A 163 0.77 -1.92 -35.61
CA PRO A 163 1.12 -2.95 -34.64
C PRO A 163 0.00 -3.04 -33.58
N GLY A 164 -0.16 -4.21 -32.97
CA GLY A 164 -1.11 -4.41 -31.87
C GLY A 164 -0.89 -3.49 -30.68
N PRO A 165 -1.68 -3.68 -29.60
CA PRO A 165 -1.49 -2.88 -28.39
C PRO A 165 -0.02 -2.95 -27.95
N SER A 166 0.57 -1.79 -27.66
CA SER A 166 1.99 -1.69 -27.35
C SER A 166 2.31 -2.21 -25.95
N VAL A 167 3.59 -2.42 -25.66
CA VAL A 167 4.08 -2.75 -24.33
C VAL A 167 3.58 -1.75 -23.28
N GLU A 168 3.62 -0.46 -23.59
CA GLU A 168 3.16 0.61 -22.70
C GLU A 168 1.66 0.53 -22.41
N HIS A 169 0.85 0.11 -23.39
CA HIS A 169 -0.59 -0.09 -23.22
C HIS A 169 -0.87 -1.20 -22.19
N TRP A 170 -0.20 -2.35 -22.33
CA TRP A 170 -0.37 -3.46 -21.39
C TRP A 170 0.15 -3.13 -19.99
N GLN A 171 1.27 -2.41 -19.89
CA GLN A 171 1.77 -1.90 -18.61
C GLN A 171 0.77 -0.94 -17.95
N ALA A 172 0.14 -0.06 -18.72
CA ALA A 172 -0.87 0.86 -18.21
C ALA A 172 -2.09 0.09 -17.68
N LEU A 173 -2.60 -0.90 -18.42
CA LEU A 173 -3.72 -1.74 -17.96
C LEU A 173 -3.38 -2.52 -16.68
N TYR A 174 -2.15 -3.04 -16.56
CA TYR A 174 -1.67 -3.66 -15.33
C TYR A 174 -1.73 -2.66 -14.17
N VAL A 175 -1.13 -1.49 -14.33
CA VAL A 175 -1.10 -0.45 -13.29
C VAL A 175 -2.51 0.02 -12.92
N ASP A 176 -3.38 0.21 -13.90
CA ASP A 176 -4.77 0.64 -13.67
C ASP A 176 -5.58 -0.43 -12.92
N GLU A 177 -5.33 -1.71 -13.19
CA GLU A 177 -5.91 -2.81 -12.41
C GLU A 177 -5.42 -2.76 -10.95
N VAL A 178 -4.11 -2.63 -10.72
CA VAL A 178 -3.55 -2.55 -9.36
C VAL A 178 -4.08 -1.31 -8.60
N LYS A 179 -4.20 -0.16 -9.27
CA LYS A 179 -4.73 1.09 -8.68
C LYS A 179 -6.18 0.98 -8.17
N LYS A 180 -6.95 -0.01 -8.61
CA LYS A 180 -8.28 -0.30 -8.04
C LYS A 180 -8.20 -0.76 -6.59
N HIS A 181 -7.05 -1.30 -6.18
CA HIS A 181 -6.84 -1.76 -4.82
C HIS A 181 -6.58 -0.59 -3.86
N ARG A 182 -7.38 -0.50 -2.79
CA ARG A 182 -7.37 0.63 -1.85
C ARG A 182 -6.01 0.87 -1.18
N LEU A 183 -5.25 -0.20 -0.98
CA LEU A 183 -3.92 -0.15 -0.33
C LEU A 183 -2.76 0.02 -1.33
N PHE A 184 -3.02 0.20 -2.62
CA PHE A 184 -1.92 0.36 -3.59
C PHE A 184 -1.04 1.56 -3.25
N GLY A 185 0.28 1.39 -3.33
CA GLY A 185 1.27 2.42 -3.00
C GLY A 185 1.31 2.83 -1.53
N SER A 186 0.82 1.97 -0.62
CA SER A 186 0.86 2.24 0.81
C SER A 186 2.23 1.96 1.42
N HIS A 187 2.58 2.79 2.40
CA HIS A 187 3.57 2.47 3.41
C HIS A 187 2.84 1.88 4.61
N PHE A 188 3.27 0.70 5.06
CA PHE A 188 2.67 -0.02 6.17
C PHE A 188 3.50 0.18 7.43
N PHE A 189 2.83 0.47 8.54
CA PHE A 189 3.44 0.69 9.84
C PHE A 189 2.74 -0.16 10.89
N ALA A 190 3.52 -0.93 11.65
CA ALA A 190 3.03 -1.65 12.82
C ALA A 190 2.46 -0.64 13.83
N ILE A 191 1.23 -0.88 14.29
CA ILE A 191 0.61 -0.06 15.32
C ILE A 191 0.00 -0.90 16.43
N ARG A 192 0.03 -0.36 17.65
CA ARG A 192 -0.68 -0.89 18.81
C ARG A 192 -1.65 0.15 19.33
N VAL A 193 -2.90 -0.24 19.51
CA VAL A 193 -3.91 0.63 20.13
C VAL A 193 -3.66 0.65 21.65
N PRO A 194 -3.45 1.83 22.28
CA PRO A 194 -3.26 1.92 23.72
C PRO A 194 -4.48 1.33 24.44
N LYS A 195 -4.26 0.40 25.38
CA LYS A 195 -5.33 -0.12 26.23
C LYS A 195 -5.88 1.05 27.05
N LEU A 196 -7.19 1.31 26.94
CA LEU A 196 -7.88 2.14 27.93
C LEU A 196 -7.72 1.44 29.28
N ASN A 197 -6.97 2.05 30.18
CA ASN A 197 -7.05 1.71 31.60
C ASN A 197 -8.45 2.08 32.06
N LEU A 198 -9.42 1.15 31.95
CA LEU A 198 -10.63 1.18 32.76
C LEU A 198 -10.21 0.89 34.22
N SER A 199 -9.45 1.79 34.83
CA SER A 199 -9.28 1.79 36.27
C SER A 199 -10.64 2.11 36.87
N LYS A 200 -11.18 1.12 37.59
CA LYS A 200 -12.31 1.13 38.55
C LYS A 200 -12.97 2.48 38.83
N PRO A 201 -14.31 2.55 38.93
CA PRO A 201 -15.00 3.77 39.37
C PRO A 201 -14.49 4.14 40.77
N SER A 202 -13.64 5.17 40.86
CA SER A 202 -13.28 5.76 42.13
C SER A 202 -14.48 6.59 42.59
N ASN A 203 -15.18 6.09 43.59
CA ASN A 203 -16.12 6.88 44.37
C ASN A 203 -15.35 8.04 45.04
N SER A 204 -15.23 9.16 44.34
CA SER A 204 -14.71 10.41 44.89
C SER A 204 -15.49 11.55 44.26
N SER A 205 -16.57 11.91 44.94
CA SER A 205 -17.29 13.14 44.74
C SER A 205 -16.38 14.33 45.01
N THR A 206 -15.91 15.00 43.96
CA THR A 206 -15.52 16.41 44.06
C THR A 206 -15.72 17.06 42.70
N MET A 207 -16.74 17.91 42.63
CA MET A 207 -17.02 18.78 41.51
C MET A 207 -15.79 19.66 41.24
N ASN A 208 -15.17 19.50 40.08
CA ASN A 208 -14.62 20.59 39.29
C ASN A 208 -14.64 20.18 37.82
N SER A 209 -15.68 20.67 37.15
CA SER A 209 -15.90 20.58 35.72
C SER A 209 -14.92 21.48 34.99
N MET A 210 -13.89 20.89 34.40
CA MET A 210 -13.51 21.21 33.01
C MET A 210 -13.51 19.88 32.29
N SER A 211 -14.59 19.64 31.55
CA SER A 211 -14.74 18.54 30.62
C SER A 211 -13.61 18.57 29.60
N SER A 212 -12.49 17.89 29.89
CA SER A 212 -11.65 17.38 28.82
C SER A 212 -12.54 16.37 28.09
N ALA A 213 -12.97 16.69 26.88
CA ALA A 213 -13.53 15.72 25.99
C ALA A 213 -12.59 14.51 26.01
N SER A 214 -13.01 13.44 26.68
CA SER A 214 -12.48 12.10 26.45
C SER A 214 -12.92 11.79 25.03
N VAL A 215 -12.23 12.37 24.05
CA VAL A 215 -12.46 12.09 22.65
C VAL A 215 -12.20 10.60 22.56
N ASN A 216 -13.21 9.82 22.18
CA ASN A 216 -13.05 8.38 22.06
C ASN A 216 -12.08 8.13 20.90
N ASN A 217 -10.96 7.46 21.18
CA ASN A 217 -10.06 6.97 20.14
C ASN A 217 -10.85 6.00 19.26
N VAL A 218 -11.05 6.33 17.99
CA VAL A 218 -11.88 5.55 17.06
C VAL A 218 -11.39 4.10 16.95
N LEU A 219 -10.09 3.88 17.17
CA LEU A 219 -9.48 2.56 17.08
C LEU A 219 -9.95 1.59 18.19
N VAL A 220 -10.47 2.11 19.29
CA VAL A 220 -11.00 1.30 20.41
C VAL A 220 -12.31 0.61 20.03
N SER A 221 -13.03 1.13 19.04
CA SER A 221 -14.28 0.54 18.55
C SER A 221 -14.06 -0.76 17.76
N PHE A 222 -12.83 -1.08 17.37
CA PHE A 222 -12.48 -2.36 16.76
C PHE A 222 -12.14 -3.36 17.86
N GLU A 223 -12.74 -4.56 17.81
CA GLU A 223 -12.47 -5.62 18.79
C GLU A 223 -10.96 -5.92 18.85
N SER A 224 -10.32 -5.89 20.02
CA SER A 224 -8.88 -6.15 20.11
C SER A 224 -8.56 -7.63 19.82
N PRO A 225 -7.55 -7.96 18.99
CA PRO A 225 -6.54 -7.10 18.37
C PRO A 225 -6.81 -6.85 16.86
N ALA A 226 -8.00 -6.39 16.48
CA ALA A 226 -8.38 -6.26 15.07
C ALA A 226 -7.63 -5.15 14.33
N VAL A 227 -7.08 -4.11 14.97
CA VAL A 227 -6.23 -3.13 14.28
C VAL A 227 -4.77 -3.32 14.66
N SER A 228 -3.95 -3.58 13.67
CA SER A 228 -2.53 -3.89 13.81
C SER A 228 -1.63 -3.07 12.87
N VAL A 229 -2.19 -2.56 11.78
CA VAL A 229 -1.41 -1.85 10.74
C VAL A 229 -2.04 -0.52 10.39
N LEU A 230 -1.20 0.52 10.34
CA LEU A 230 -1.48 1.81 9.74
C LEU A 230 -0.88 1.82 8.34
N ALA A 231 -1.71 2.03 7.32
CA ALA A 231 -1.28 2.17 5.94
C ALA A 231 -1.50 3.60 5.44
N VAL A 232 -0.50 4.20 4.80
CA VAL A 232 -0.58 5.57 4.26
C VAL A 232 -0.21 5.56 2.78
N ASN A 233 -1.10 6.02 1.91
CA ASN A 233 -0.86 6.14 0.45
C ASN A 233 -1.45 7.44 -0.11
N GLY A 234 -1.57 7.56 -1.43
CA GLY A 234 -2.17 8.74 -2.07
C GLY A 234 -3.66 8.94 -1.85
N MET A 235 -4.40 7.89 -1.47
CA MET A 235 -5.82 8.00 -1.14
C MET A 235 -6.01 8.56 0.26
N GLY A 236 -5.16 8.18 1.21
CA GLY A 236 -5.25 8.67 2.57
C GLY A 236 -4.56 7.78 3.59
N VAL A 237 -5.23 7.66 4.73
CA VAL A 237 -4.81 6.88 5.89
C VAL A 237 -5.78 5.73 6.07
N HIS A 238 -5.27 4.51 6.21
CA HIS A 238 -6.07 3.29 6.33
C HIS A 238 -5.62 2.51 7.57
N PHE A 239 -6.60 1.94 8.28
CA PHE A 239 -6.35 1.02 9.38
C PHE A 239 -6.72 -0.38 8.94
N VAL A 240 -5.78 -1.31 9.08
CA VAL A 240 -5.86 -2.65 8.51
C VAL A 240 -5.73 -3.69 9.61
N ASP A 241 -6.48 -4.78 9.48
CA ASP A 241 -6.45 -5.92 10.39
C ASP A 241 -5.39 -6.98 10.02
N ALA A 242 -5.25 -7.98 10.89
CA ALA A 242 -4.37 -9.14 10.67
C ALA A 242 -4.71 -9.98 9.44
N SER A 243 -5.94 -9.87 8.95
CA SER A 243 -6.44 -10.55 7.77
C SER A 243 -6.35 -9.67 6.51
N HIS A 244 -5.63 -8.56 6.59
CA HIS A 244 -5.45 -7.57 5.51
C HIS A 244 -6.71 -6.80 5.08
N ASN A 245 -7.79 -6.85 5.87
CA ASN A 245 -9.00 -6.08 5.61
C ASN A 245 -8.82 -4.64 6.07
N VAL A 246 -9.29 -3.70 5.25
CA VAL A 246 -9.34 -2.29 5.61
C VAL A 246 -10.55 -2.04 6.51
N LEU A 247 -10.30 -1.77 7.79
CA LEU A 247 -11.33 -1.53 8.81
C LEU A 247 -11.83 -0.08 8.81
N LEU A 248 -10.93 0.87 8.58
CA LEU A 248 -11.22 2.30 8.54
C LEU A 248 -10.33 2.98 7.52
N SER A 249 -10.83 4.06 6.93
CA SER A 249 -10.06 4.87 6.01
C SER A 249 -10.50 6.31 6.05
N TRP A 250 -9.52 7.19 6.06
CA TRP A 250 -9.69 8.64 6.02
C TRP A 250 -8.97 9.18 4.81
N GLU A 251 -9.65 10.02 4.03
CA GLU A 251 -8.98 10.71 2.93
C GLU A 251 -8.06 11.79 3.50
N HIS A 252 -7.04 12.18 2.74
CA HIS A 252 -6.15 13.28 3.14
C HIS A 252 -6.89 14.59 3.43
N ALA A 253 -8.04 14.82 2.79
CA ALA A 253 -8.87 15.99 3.02
C ALA A 253 -9.59 15.99 4.38
N ASP A 254 -9.80 14.81 4.97
CA ASP A 254 -10.46 14.66 6.28
C ASP A 254 -9.49 14.93 7.44
N VAL A 255 -8.18 14.76 7.21
CA VAL A 255 -7.13 14.91 8.21
C VAL A 255 -6.83 16.38 8.47
N VAL A 256 -7.11 16.84 9.69
CA VAL A 256 -6.93 18.24 10.12
C VAL A 256 -5.74 18.46 11.04
N GLY A 257 -5.16 17.39 11.57
CA GLY A 257 -4.02 17.48 12.47
C GLY A 257 -3.34 16.14 12.66
N VAL A 258 -2.02 16.17 12.75
CA VAL A 258 -1.19 15.02 13.11
C VAL A 258 -0.27 15.45 14.24
N VAL A 259 -0.29 14.73 15.34
CA VAL A 259 0.61 14.94 16.48
C VAL A 259 1.49 13.71 16.60
N VAL A 260 2.79 13.91 16.53
CA VAL A 260 3.79 12.85 16.63
C VAL A 260 4.69 13.10 17.83
N THR A 261 4.85 12.08 18.66
CA THR A 261 5.90 12.02 19.68
C THR A 261 6.72 10.74 19.47
N PRO A 262 7.86 10.55 20.15
CA PRO A 262 8.59 9.29 20.07
C PRO A 262 7.64 8.13 20.38
N ASN A 263 7.49 7.24 19.40
CA ASN A 263 6.64 6.04 19.43
C ASN A 263 5.12 6.25 19.46
N HIS A 264 4.61 7.47 19.34
CA HIS A 264 3.16 7.70 19.29
C HIS A 264 2.74 8.58 18.13
N VAL A 265 1.65 8.19 17.49
CA VAL A 265 1.00 8.97 16.44
C VAL A 265 -0.46 9.17 16.80
N THR A 266 -0.90 10.43 16.72
CA THR A 266 -2.29 10.83 16.84
C THR A 266 -2.71 11.53 15.55
N ILE A 267 -3.70 10.98 14.86
CA ILE A 267 -4.27 11.56 13.64
C ILE A 267 -5.68 12.06 13.98
N GLN A 268 -5.93 13.34 13.72
CA GLN A 268 -7.20 14.01 13.99
C GLN A 268 -7.92 14.31 12.68
N THR A 269 -9.23 14.08 12.66
CA THR A 269 -10.10 14.43 11.54
C THR A 269 -11.06 15.54 11.93
N ALA A 270 -11.63 16.23 10.92
CA ALA A 270 -12.59 17.31 11.16
C ALA A 270 -13.88 16.83 11.85
N SER A 271 -14.36 15.63 11.49
CA SER A 271 -15.71 15.16 11.83
C SER A 271 -15.77 13.72 12.31
N GLN A 272 -14.71 12.92 12.08
CA GLN A 272 -14.71 11.48 12.32
C GLN A 272 -13.94 11.10 13.61
N GLY A 273 -13.51 12.09 14.40
CA GLY A 273 -12.78 11.88 15.65
C GLY A 273 -11.26 11.84 15.44
N HIS A 274 -10.57 11.07 16.29
CA HIS A 274 -9.12 10.91 16.23
C HIS A 274 -8.71 9.45 16.46
N ALA A 275 -7.56 9.08 15.90
CA ALA A 275 -6.94 7.78 16.07
C ALA A 275 -5.61 7.98 16.79
N GLN A 276 -5.46 7.38 17.96
CA GLN A 276 -4.22 7.37 18.72
C GLN A 276 -3.64 5.96 18.72
N SER A 277 -2.37 5.84 18.38
CA SER A 277 -1.66 4.56 18.34
C SER A 277 -0.20 4.68 18.76
N VAL A 278 0.37 3.56 19.23
CA VAL A 278 1.80 3.37 19.44
C VAL A 278 2.40 2.83 18.15
N CYS A 279 3.44 3.46 17.64
CA CYS A 279 4.11 3.11 16.39
C CYS A 279 5.60 3.43 16.52
N ASP A 280 6.49 2.44 16.42
CA ASP A 280 7.94 2.68 16.60
C ASP A 280 8.50 3.61 15.51
N ASN A 281 7.85 3.64 14.34
CA ASN A 281 8.18 4.51 13.21
C ASN A 281 7.28 5.77 13.13
N ALA A 282 6.71 6.23 14.25
CA ALA A 282 5.77 7.36 14.27
C ALA A 282 6.31 8.65 13.60
N VAL A 283 7.63 8.91 13.69
CA VAL A 283 8.27 10.07 13.03
C VAL A 283 8.21 9.94 11.50
N GLU A 284 8.39 8.74 10.97
CA GLU A 284 8.31 8.49 9.53
C GLU A 284 6.87 8.62 9.03
N VAL A 285 5.90 8.15 9.81
CA VAL A 285 4.46 8.37 9.54
C VAL A 285 4.16 9.87 9.44
N GLY A 286 4.62 10.67 10.41
CA GLY A 286 4.44 12.12 10.40
C GLY A 286 4.99 12.78 9.14
N ARG A 287 6.25 12.47 8.78
CA ARG A 287 6.90 12.98 7.57
C ARG A 287 6.15 12.59 6.29
N LEU A 288 5.68 11.35 6.20
CA LEU A 288 4.94 10.87 5.05
C LEU A 288 3.60 11.61 4.88
N LEU A 289 2.88 11.85 5.98
CA LEU A 289 1.63 12.61 5.97
C LEU A 289 1.87 14.08 5.61
N GLU A 290 2.97 14.68 6.09
CA GLU A 290 3.39 16.03 5.68
C GLU A 290 3.69 16.10 4.18
N ASP A 291 4.41 15.13 3.64
CA ASP A 291 4.74 15.06 2.21
C ASP A 291 3.48 14.99 1.34
N TYR A 292 2.50 14.15 1.72
CA TYR A 292 1.20 14.09 1.03
C TYR A 292 0.39 15.39 1.18
N ALA A 293 0.43 16.04 2.35
CA ALA A 293 -0.25 17.32 2.55
C ALA A 293 0.35 18.45 1.68
N VAL A 294 1.68 18.52 1.59
CA VAL A 294 2.38 19.48 0.71
C VAL A 294 2.05 19.20 -0.76
N TRP A 295 2.04 17.93 -1.16
CA TRP A 295 1.65 17.53 -2.51
C TRP A 295 0.23 17.97 -2.88
N ASN A 296 -0.74 17.68 -2.01
CA ASN A 296 -2.14 18.04 -2.26
C ASN A 296 -2.36 19.56 -2.31
N LYS A 297 -1.65 20.33 -1.46
CA LYS A 297 -1.69 21.81 -1.48
C LYS A 297 -1.09 22.41 -2.75
N THR A 298 0.07 21.92 -3.19
CA THR A 298 0.74 22.43 -4.39
C THR A 298 -0.11 22.20 -5.65
N LYS A 299 -0.88 21.13 -5.71
CA LYS A 299 -1.79 20.82 -6.83
C LYS A 299 -3.07 21.66 -6.85
N LEU A 300 -3.65 21.99 -5.69
CA LEU A 300 -4.82 22.90 -5.59
C LEU A 300 -4.49 24.30 -6.11
N ASN A 301 -3.28 24.81 -5.84
CA ASN A 301 -2.85 26.13 -6.30
C ASN A 301 -2.65 26.21 -7.81
N THR A 302 -2.25 25.13 -8.48
CA THR A 302 -2.17 25.07 -9.95
C THR A 302 -3.53 25.01 -10.66
N ARG A 303 -4.64 24.75 -9.95
CA ARG A 303 -6.00 24.74 -10.50
C ARG A 303 -6.78 26.05 -10.29
N GLY A 304 -6.15 27.12 -9.84
CA GLY A 304 -6.76 28.45 -9.81
C GLY A 304 -7.84 28.67 -8.75
N SER A 305 -7.78 27.96 -7.62
CA SER A 305 -8.59 28.29 -6.44
C SER A 305 -7.70 28.83 -5.33
N THR A 306 -7.73 30.14 -5.14
CA THR A 306 -7.16 30.81 -3.97
C THR A 306 -8.07 30.55 -2.77
N THR A 307 -7.74 29.58 -1.92
CA THR A 307 -8.15 29.58 -0.52
C THR A 307 -6.94 29.85 0.35
N SER A 308 -6.95 31.05 0.94
CA SER A 308 -5.91 31.55 1.83
C SER A 308 -5.92 30.84 3.18
N ALA A 309 -4.73 30.36 3.55
CA ALA A 309 -4.13 30.37 4.89
C ALA A 309 -5.01 30.09 6.12
N GLY A 310 -4.80 28.90 6.71
CA GLY A 310 -4.92 28.62 8.14
C GLY A 310 -3.68 27.84 8.57
N GLY A 311 -2.94 28.36 9.55
CA GLY A 311 -1.58 27.96 9.90
C GLY A 311 -1.41 26.50 10.29
N TRP A 312 -0.33 25.89 9.80
CA TRP A 312 0.18 24.60 10.25
C TRP A 312 1.50 24.84 10.99
N LEU A 313 1.55 24.37 12.24
CA LEU A 313 2.69 24.20 13.14
C LEU A 313 3.33 25.46 13.79
N ARG A 314 3.08 25.58 15.10
CA ARG A 314 4.13 25.55 16.13
C ARG A 314 3.90 24.33 17.00
#